data_AF-A0A255RBF5-F1
#
_entry.id   AF-A0A255RBF5-F1
#
_cell.length_a   1.000
_cell.length_b   1.000
_cell.length_c   1.000
_cell.angle_alpha   90.00
_cell.angle_beta   90.00
_cell.angle_gamma   90.00
#
_symmetry.space_group_name_H-M   'P 1'
#
loop_
_entity.id
_entity.type
_entity.pdbx_description
1 polymer ?
#
loop_
_entity_poly.entity_id
_entity_poly.type
_entity_poly.pdbx_seq_one_letter_code
_entity_poly.pdbx_strand_id
1 'polypeptide(L)'
;MIEDNQTIKNQNQRTVRPQEMLLSQELQEDQVLQQAEMQTLRAKVKVCPYCGAENEEESIFCAQCGQPIGKLTCPYCGAEMDPGADFCETCHRYVRKDVCSYCGYALHGNEAYCPECGSPRGGLVCPTCHTMNDFAFCKKCGTPLTAEAKEMVKRLQKEPDYIHLQEIVKEYNLLESILPACTEKDRLRDKKNDELRKRVLTLLAKDSGMPEEDIVIPSRNRMTDKQLEMLKQQNMEALAEALEKLATRPTESPIMARNYTMACKPQGIRLAWVCNYKHAMHSSPCGCAKPQLGGKWVVLGTKSSSDIKDDKK
;
A
#
# COMPACT_ATOMS: atom_id res chain seq x y z
N MET A 1 -21.30 75.70 -15.28
CA MET A 1 -20.18 76.48 -14.73
C MET A 1 -19.70 75.79 -13.48
N ILE A 2 -18.53 75.17 -13.54
CA ILE A 2 -17.53 74.96 -12.49
C ILE A 2 -16.29 74.46 -13.26
N GLU A 3 -15.19 75.14 -13.00
CA GLU A 3 -13.92 75.17 -13.71
C GLU A 3 -13.06 73.96 -13.37
N ASP A 4 -12.14 73.57 -14.27
CA ASP A 4 -10.86 73.00 -13.85
C ASP A 4 -9.73 73.35 -14.83
N ASN A 5 -8.64 73.82 -14.23
CA ASN A 5 -7.59 74.65 -14.80
C ASN A 5 -6.39 73.78 -15.23
N GLN A 6 -5.94 73.92 -16.47
CA GLN A 6 -4.81 73.19 -17.04
C GLN A 6 -3.48 73.82 -16.62
N THR A 7 -2.56 73.03 -16.05
CA THR A 7 -1.17 73.45 -15.80
C THR A 7 -0.19 72.69 -16.68
N ILE A 8 0.62 73.47 -17.41
CA ILE A 8 1.68 73.10 -18.35
C ILE A 8 2.87 72.43 -17.63
N LYS A 9 3.42 71.33 -18.18
CA LYS A 9 4.72 70.75 -17.78
C LYS A 9 5.75 70.89 -18.91
N ASN A 10 6.84 71.59 -18.60
CA ASN A 10 8.00 71.84 -19.45
C ASN A 10 8.89 70.59 -19.62
N GLN A 11 9.45 70.49 -20.83
CA GLN A 11 10.44 69.52 -21.27
C GLN A 11 11.84 69.89 -20.76
N ASN A 12 12.66 68.89 -20.41
CA ASN A 12 14.13 69.00 -20.41
C ASN A 12 14.73 67.58 -20.56
N GLN A 13 15.27 67.28 -21.75
CA GLN A 13 16.01 66.05 -22.03
C GLN A 13 17.51 66.30 -21.82
N ARG A 14 18.15 65.55 -20.92
CA ARG A 14 19.61 65.52 -20.76
C ARG A 14 20.19 64.43 -21.66
N THR A 15 21.13 64.78 -22.53
CA THR A 15 21.87 63.83 -23.38
C THR A 15 23.08 63.28 -22.61
N VAL A 16 23.15 61.95 -22.46
CA VAL A 16 24.24 61.23 -21.77
C VAL A 16 25.38 60.98 -22.76
N ARG A 17 26.66 61.09 -22.32
CA ARG A 17 27.84 60.94 -23.19
C ARG A 17 28.14 59.45 -23.47
N PRO A 18 28.59 59.07 -24.68
CA PRO A 18 28.78 57.67 -25.07
C PRO A 18 29.76 56.88 -24.19
N GLN A 19 30.80 57.53 -23.64
CA GLN A 19 31.77 56.88 -22.75
C GLN A 19 31.20 56.53 -21.36
N GLU A 20 30.22 57.30 -20.86
CA GLU A 20 29.56 57.00 -19.58
C GLU A 20 28.59 55.82 -19.73
N MET A 21 27.98 55.64 -20.91
CA MET A 21 27.13 54.48 -21.21
C MET A 21 27.89 53.16 -21.23
N LEU A 22 29.10 53.11 -21.81
CA LEU A 22 29.93 51.90 -21.87
C LEU A 22 30.38 51.44 -20.49
N LEU A 23 30.86 52.35 -19.64
CA LEU A 23 31.26 52.02 -18.26
C LEU A 23 30.06 51.60 -17.40
N SER A 24 28.88 52.19 -17.64
CA SER A 24 27.64 51.80 -16.97
C SER A 24 27.15 50.41 -17.39
N GLN A 25 27.38 50.02 -18.64
CA GLN A 25 27.03 48.70 -19.17
C GLN A 25 27.97 47.61 -18.65
N GLU A 26 29.28 47.85 -18.61
CA GLU A 26 30.27 46.92 -18.05
C GLU A 26 30.03 46.68 -16.54
N LEU A 27 29.73 47.73 -15.77
CA LEU A 27 29.37 47.61 -14.34
C LEU A 27 28.02 46.90 -14.11
N GLN A 28 27.07 47.01 -15.05
CA GLN A 28 25.79 46.31 -14.99
C GLN A 28 25.93 44.83 -15.36
N GLU A 29 26.78 44.50 -16.33
CA GLU A 29 27.08 43.11 -16.73
C GLU A 29 27.80 42.34 -15.61
N ASP A 30 28.79 42.95 -14.95
CA ASP A 30 29.47 42.36 -13.78
C ASP A 30 28.53 42.13 -12.60
N GLN A 31 27.57 43.05 -12.36
CA GLN A 31 26.56 42.88 -11.32
C GLN A 31 25.56 41.75 -11.63
N VAL A 32 25.21 41.55 -12.90
CA VAL A 32 24.31 40.46 -13.34
C VAL A 32 25.02 39.10 -13.28
N LEU A 33 26.31 39.04 -13.64
CA LEU A 33 27.15 37.83 -13.50
C LEU A 33 27.35 37.45 -12.02
N GLN A 34 27.68 38.40 -11.16
CA GLN A 34 27.81 38.15 -9.70
C GLN A 34 26.47 37.75 -9.06
N GLN A 35 25.33 38.30 -9.50
CA GLN A 35 24.01 37.89 -9.03
C GLN A 35 23.60 36.50 -9.54
N ALA A 36 23.99 36.11 -10.75
CA ALA A 36 23.76 34.78 -11.32
C ALA A 36 24.62 33.70 -10.64
N GLU A 37 25.87 34.00 -10.27
CA GLU A 37 26.73 33.12 -9.47
C GLU A 37 26.20 32.93 -8.04
N MET A 38 25.68 34.00 -7.41
CA MET A 38 25.09 33.93 -6.07
C MET A 38 23.71 33.22 -6.05
N GLN A 39 23.01 33.17 -7.19
CA GLN A 39 21.76 32.40 -7.36
C GLN A 39 22.00 30.93 -7.69
N THR A 40 23.09 30.58 -8.39
CA THR A 40 23.46 29.18 -8.69
C THR A 40 24.03 28.44 -7.47
N LEU A 41 24.63 29.15 -6.50
CA LEU A 41 25.01 28.61 -5.18
C LEU A 41 23.83 28.33 -4.23
N ARG A 42 22.64 28.92 -4.50
CA ARG A 42 21.44 28.75 -3.65
C ARG A 42 20.58 27.55 -4.01
N ALA A 43 20.82 26.93 -5.15
CA ALA A 43 20.12 25.71 -5.54
C ALA A 43 20.95 24.54 -5.08
N LYS A 44 20.60 23.97 -3.91
CA LYS A 44 20.69 22.54 -3.54
C LYS A 44 20.74 22.39 -2.01
N VAL A 45 19.65 22.80 -1.36
CA VAL A 45 19.46 22.68 0.09
C VAL A 45 18.52 21.50 0.36
N LYS A 46 18.89 20.58 1.26
CA LYS A 46 18.05 19.48 1.75
C LYS A 46 17.39 19.88 3.06
N VAL A 47 16.07 19.79 3.10
CA VAL A 47 15.31 20.02 4.35
C VAL A 47 15.27 18.72 5.16
N CYS A 48 15.65 18.81 6.42
CA CYS A 48 15.62 17.69 7.36
C CYS A 48 14.17 17.24 7.60
N PRO A 49 13.81 15.98 7.31
CA PRO A 49 12.44 15.49 7.52
C PRO A 49 12.09 15.33 9.00
N TYR A 50 13.08 15.42 9.91
CA TYR A 50 12.88 15.22 11.35
C TYR A 50 12.73 16.53 12.13
N CYS A 51 13.43 17.60 11.73
CA CYS A 51 13.39 18.88 12.45
C CYS A 51 13.11 20.11 11.57
N GLY A 52 12.99 19.93 10.25
CA GLY A 52 12.74 21.02 9.30
C GLY A 52 13.96 21.89 8.99
N ALA A 53 15.13 21.61 9.55
CA ALA A 53 16.34 22.38 9.30
C ALA A 53 16.81 22.26 7.85
N GLU A 54 17.30 23.36 7.29
CA GLU A 54 17.97 23.42 5.99
C GLU A 54 19.42 22.92 6.10
N ASN A 55 19.82 22.00 5.23
CA ASN A 55 21.14 21.36 5.21
C ASN A 55 21.71 21.36 3.79
N GLU A 56 23.02 21.26 3.65
CA GLU A 56 23.68 21.22 2.33
C GLU A 56 23.26 19.97 1.53
N GLU A 57 23.30 20.01 0.20
CA GLU A 57 22.90 18.88 -0.65
C GLU A 57 23.63 17.57 -0.33
N GLU A 58 24.91 17.67 -0.01
CA GLU A 58 25.76 16.51 0.23
C GLU A 58 25.69 16.04 1.69
N SER A 59 24.94 16.76 2.54
CA SER A 59 24.78 16.44 3.96
C SER A 59 24.14 15.06 4.14
N ILE A 60 24.91 14.15 4.76
CA ILE A 60 24.44 12.82 5.16
C ILE A 60 23.66 12.90 6.47
N PHE A 61 24.00 13.84 7.35
CA PHE A 61 23.36 14.06 8.65
C PHE A 61 22.91 15.52 8.79
N CYS A 62 21.89 15.73 9.62
CA CYS A 62 21.38 17.03 9.97
C CYS A 62 22.37 17.75 10.89
N ALA A 63 22.82 18.94 10.49
CA ALA A 63 23.63 19.79 11.34
C ALA A 63 22.90 20.20 12.65
N GLN A 64 21.57 20.23 12.63
CA GLN A 64 20.76 20.69 13.76
C GLN A 64 20.27 19.58 14.70
N CYS A 65 19.80 18.44 14.16
CA CYS A 65 19.26 17.35 14.98
C CYS A 65 20.08 16.04 14.93
N GLY A 66 21.16 15.99 14.14
CA GLY A 66 22.01 14.80 14.00
C GLY A 66 21.40 13.62 13.24
N GLN A 67 20.13 13.71 12.82
CA GLN A 67 19.45 12.64 12.07
C GLN A 67 19.96 12.56 10.62
N PRO A 68 20.02 11.37 10.00
CA PRO A 68 20.47 11.23 8.62
C PRO A 68 19.51 11.89 7.61
N ILE A 69 20.04 12.74 6.72
CA ILE A 69 19.32 13.45 5.63
C ILE A 69 19.84 13.01 4.23
N GLY A 70 20.94 12.26 4.18
CA GLY A 70 21.47 11.69 2.93
C GLY A 70 20.52 10.70 2.26
N LYS A 71 20.78 10.37 0.98
CA LYS A 71 20.13 9.21 0.34
C LYS A 71 20.47 7.97 1.19
N LEU A 72 19.47 7.37 1.80
CA LEU A 72 19.69 6.23 2.68
C LEU A 72 20.00 5.01 1.81
N THR A 73 21.21 4.47 1.88
CA THR A 73 21.54 3.24 1.15
C THR A 73 21.22 2.03 2.01
N CYS A 74 20.63 0.99 1.41
CA CYS A 74 20.36 -0.25 2.12
C CYS A 74 21.67 -0.91 2.59
N PRO A 75 21.83 -1.21 3.89
CA PRO A 75 23.06 -1.82 4.41
C PRO A 75 23.29 -3.26 3.92
N TYR A 76 22.28 -3.88 3.30
CA TYR A 76 22.34 -5.27 2.83
C TYR A 76 22.59 -5.41 1.33
N CYS A 77 22.14 -4.45 0.51
CA CYS A 77 22.25 -4.55 -0.95
C CYS A 77 22.78 -3.29 -1.64
N GLY A 78 23.01 -2.20 -0.91
CA GLY A 78 23.52 -0.94 -1.46
C GLY A 78 22.49 -0.12 -2.26
N ALA A 79 21.26 -0.60 -2.44
CA ALA A 79 20.23 0.14 -3.17
C ALA A 79 19.85 1.45 -2.47
N GLU A 80 19.55 2.49 -3.26
CA GLU A 80 19.01 3.74 -2.73
C GLU A 80 17.62 3.52 -2.12
N MET A 81 17.37 4.12 -0.96
CA MET A 81 16.10 4.07 -0.23
C MET A 81 15.61 5.48 0.07
N ASP A 82 14.29 5.63 0.17
CA ASP A 82 13.68 6.89 0.53
C ASP A 82 14.06 7.31 1.96
N PRO A 83 14.24 8.61 2.23
CA PRO A 83 14.44 9.10 3.59
C PRO A 83 13.30 8.64 4.51
N GLY A 84 13.69 8.10 5.67
CA GLY A 84 12.76 7.54 6.67
C GLY A 84 12.15 6.18 6.33
N ALA A 85 12.53 5.55 5.20
CA ALA A 85 12.10 4.19 4.89
C ALA A 85 12.68 3.20 5.89
N ASP A 86 11.83 2.33 6.44
CA ASP A 86 12.20 1.27 7.37
C ASP A 86 12.32 -0.11 6.69
N PHE A 87 11.96 -0.18 5.41
CA PHE A 87 12.01 -1.38 4.58
C PHE A 87 12.65 -1.10 3.22
N CYS A 88 13.53 -1.99 2.78
CA CYS A 88 14.12 -1.93 1.44
C CYS A 88 13.24 -2.66 0.42
N GLU A 89 12.66 -1.92 -0.52
CA GLU A 89 11.82 -2.47 -1.60
C GLU A 89 12.62 -3.33 -2.61
N THR A 90 13.95 -3.21 -2.64
CA THR A 90 14.82 -3.98 -3.56
C THR A 90 15.19 -5.34 -2.99
N CYS A 91 15.80 -5.38 -1.80
CA CYS A 91 16.21 -6.65 -1.18
C CYS A 91 15.17 -7.25 -0.23
N HIS A 92 14.00 -6.60 -0.09
CA HIS A 92 12.87 -7.05 0.70
C HIS A 92 13.20 -7.37 2.17
N ARG A 93 14.03 -6.52 2.79
CA ARG A 93 14.45 -6.63 4.20
C ARG A 93 14.13 -5.37 4.99
N TYR A 94 13.77 -5.57 6.25
CA TYR A 94 13.68 -4.49 7.22
C TYR A 94 15.09 -3.94 7.53
N VAL A 95 15.25 -2.61 7.53
CA VAL A 95 16.58 -1.97 7.63
C VAL A 95 16.86 -1.33 8.98
N ARG A 96 15.82 -0.97 9.74
CA ARG A 96 16.01 -0.33 11.05
C ARG A 96 16.42 -1.36 12.10
N LYS A 97 17.32 -0.93 13.00
CA LYS A 97 17.80 -1.73 14.14
C LYS A 97 17.39 -1.13 15.49
N ASP A 98 17.05 0.14 15.46
CA ASP A 98 16.61 0.97 16.58
C ASP A 98 15.09 0.90 16.82
N VAL A 99 14.34 0.23 15.94
CA VAL A 99 12.89 0.08 16.04
C VAL A 99 12.53 -1.38 15.83
N CYS A 100 11.63 -1.90 16.65
CA CYS A 100 11.11 -3.25 16.53
C CYS A 100 10.23 -3.38 15.28
N SER A 101 10.52 -4.37 14.42
CA SER A 101 9.78 -4.61 13.18
C SER A 101 8.37 -5.19 13.40
N TYR A 102 8.06 -5.65 14.61
CA TYR A 102 6.78 -6.27 14.97
C TYR A 102 5.79 -5.28 15.59
N CYS A 103 6.20 -4.57 16.64
CA CYS A 103 5.33 -3.64 17.38
C CYS A 103 5.65 -2.16 17.12
N GLY A 104 6.87 -1.84 16.70
CA GLY A 104 7.33 -0.45 16.52
C GLY A 104 7.98 0.19 17.75
N TYR A 105 8.20 -0.56 18.85
CA TYR A 105 8.90 -0.07 20.03
C TYR A 105 10.35 0.33 19.74
N ALA A 106 10.83 1.39 20.37
CA ALA A 106 12.22 1.86 20.26
C ALA A 106 13.17 0.90 21.00
N LEU A 107 14.07 0.29 20.25
CA LEU A 107 15.04 -0.69 20.75
C LEU A 107 16.35 0.01 21.13
N HIS A 108 16.83 -0.30 22.32
CA HIS A 108 18.13 0.14 22.81
C HIS A 108 19.04 -1.10 22.95
N GLY A 109 20.24 -1.07 22.36
CA GLY A 109 21.20 -2.18 22.45
C GLY A 109 20.90 -3.39 21.54
N ASN A 110 21.55 -4.53 21.82
CA ASN A 110 21.59 -5.73 20.96
C ASN A 110 20.84 -6.94 21.56
N GLU A 111 19.77 -6.71 22.31
CA GLU A 111 18.99 -7.78 22.92
C GLU A 111 18.38 -8.72 21.88
N ALA A 112 18.27 -10.02 22.19
CA ALA A 112 17.72 -11.01 21.26
C ALA A 112 16.20 -10.87 21.04
N TYR A 113 15.49 -10.32 22.03
CA TYR A 113 14.03 -10.15 22.04
C TYR A 113 13.65 -8.69 22.27
N CYS A 114 12.47 -8.31 21.82
CA CYS A 114 11.89 -7.01 22.14
C CYS A 114 11.35 -7.01 23.58
N PRO A 115 11.67 -6.00 24.42
CA PRO A 115 11.20 -5.94 25.81
C PRO A 115 9.70 -5.67 25.93
N GLU A 116 9.07 -5.06 24.92
CA GLU A 116 7.63 -4.79 24.92
C GLU A 116 6.83 -5.99 24.39
N CYS A 117 7.05 -6.39 23.13
CA CYS A 117 6.23 -7.41 22.49
C CYS A 117 6.77 -8.85 22.63
N GLY A 118 7.96 -9.03 23.22
CA GLY A 118 8.61 -10.34 23.38
C GLY A 118 9.04 -11.02 22.06
N SER A 119 8.90 -10.35 20.92
CA SER A 119 9.21 -10.95 19.61
C SER A 119 10.73 -11.00 19.37
N PRO A 120 11.24 -12.07 18.72
CA PRO A 120 12.67 -12.21 18.45
C PRO A 120 13.11 -11.27 17.33
N ARG A 121 14.29 -10.65 17.45
CA ARG A 121 14.83 -9.77 16.40
C ARG A 121 15.30 -10.51 15.14
N GLY A 122 15.40 -11.84 15.20
CA GLY A 122 15.92 -12.71 14.12
C GLY A 122 14.89 -13.22 13.12
N GLY A 123 13.66 -12.68 13.10
CA GLY A 123 12.60 -13.15 12.22
C GLY A 123 11.76 -14.28 12.82
N LEU A 124 10.58 -14.50 12.26
CA LEU A 124 9.65 -15.57 12.61
C LEU A 124 9.34 -16.45 11.40
N VAL A 125 9.41 -17.77 11.58
CA VAL A 125 8.96 -18.73 10.57
C VAL A 125 7.45 -18.86 10.64
N CYS A 126 6.76 -18.71 9.52
CA CYS A 126 5.32 -18.93 9.47
C CYS A 126 4.99 -20.42 9.69
N PRO A 127 4.09 -20.79 10.62
CA PRO A 127 3.73 -22.18 10.85
C PRO A 127 2.93 -22.81 9.70
N THR A 128 2.31 -21.98 8.84
CA THR A 128 1.46 -22.46 7.74
C THR A 128 2.23 -22.64 6.44
N CYS A 129 3.16 -21.74 6.11
CA CYS A 129 3.87 -21.74 4.81
C CYS A 129 5.39 -21.78 4.94
N HIS A 130 5.93 -21.92 6.16
CA HIS A 130 7.36 -22.01 6.48
C HIS A 130 8.23 -20.87 5.93
N THR A 131 7.62 -19.75 5.54
CA THR A 131 8.35 -18.57 5.06
C THR A 131 8.93 -17.80 6.23
N MET A 132 10.17 -17.32 6.09
CA MET A 132 10.81 -16.39 7.02
C MET A 132 10.20 -14.99 6.89
N ASN A 133 9.79 -14.41 8.02
CA ASN A 133 9.13 -13.11 8.08
C ASN A 133 9.77 -12.22 9.16
N ASP A 134 10.01 -10.96 8.81
CA ASP A 134 10.51 -9.94 9.72
C ASP A 134 9.36 -9.11 10.33
N PHE A 135 8.11 -9.44 10.00
CA PHE A 135 6.92 -8.67 10.36
C PHE A 135 5.93 -9.49 11.17
N ALA A 136 4.96 -8.81 11.80
CA ALA A 136 3.92 -9.44 12.62
C ALA A 136 2.96 -10.35 11.85
N PHE A 137 2.86 -10.16 10.52
CA PHE A 137 2.08 -10.98 9.61
C PHE A 137 2.97 -11.65 8.58
N CYS A 138 2.60 -12.86 8.15
CA CYS A 138 3.30 -13.54 7.08
C CYS A 138 3.10 -12.80 5.74
N LYS A 139 4.20 -12.47 5.05
CA LYS A 139 4.18 -11.76 3.76
C LYS A 139 3.52 -12.55 2.62
N LYS A 140 3.52 -13.89 2.70
CA LYS A 140 2.92 -14.75 1.68
C LYS A 140 1.45 -15.08 1.96
N CYS A 141 1.17 -15.67 3.12
CA CYS A 141 -0.17 -16.17 3.44
C CYS A 141 -1.02 -15.21 4.28
N GLY A 142 -0.44 -14.14 4.84
CA GLY A 142 -1.15 -13.19 5.70
C GLY A 142 -1.47 -13.70 7.11
N THR A 143 -0.98 -14.88 7.50
CA THR A 143 -1.20 -15.43 8.84
C THR A 143 -0.58 -14.52 9.91
N PRO A 144 -1.33 -14.15 10.98
CA PRO A 144 -0.78 -13.40 12.10
C PRO A 144 0.17 -14.28 12.92
N LEU A 145 1.42 -13.82 13.09
CA LEU A 145 2.49 -14.56 13.75
C LEU A 145 2.60 -14.20 15.23
N THR A 146 2.53 -12.91 15.56
CA THR A 146 2.66 -12.42 16.94
C THR A 146 1.34 -12.49 17.70
N ALA A 147 1.41 -12.49 19.04
CA ALA A 147 0.22 -12.48 19.90
C ALA A 147 -0.62 -11.22 19.69
N GLU A 148 0.03 -10.05 19.59
CA GLU A 148 -0.61 -8.77 19.30
C GLU A 148 -1.37 -8.78 17.96
N ALA A 149 -0.75 -9.32 16.91
CA ALA A 149 -1.40 -9.44 15.59
C ALA A 149 -2.64 -10.34 15.65
N LYS A 150 -2.58 -11.47 16.38
CA LYS A 150 -3.72 -12.37 16.56
C LYS A 150 -4.87 -11.68 17.28
N GLU A 151 -4.58 -10.91 18.32
CA GLU A 151 -5.60 -10.17 19.06
C GLU A 151 -6.22 -9.05 18.21
N MET A 152 -5.40 -8.35 17.43
CA MET A 152 -5.88 -7.33 16.48
C MET A 152 -6.86 -7.90 15.47
N VAL A 153 -6.54 -9.06 14.87
CA VAL A 153 -7.44 -9.75 13.93
C VAL A 153 -8.75 -10.14 14.62
N LYS A 154 -8.69 -10.72 15.83
CA LYS A 154 -9.91 -11.08 16.59
C LYS A 154 -10.80 -9.88 16.89
N ARG A 155 -10.20 -8.72 17.17
CA ARG A 155 -10.95 -7.48 17.41
C ARG A 155 -11.67 -7.03 16.15
N LEU A 156 -10.94 -6.92 15.03
CA LEU A 156 -11.49 -6.47 13.76
C LEU A 156 -12.55 -7.42 13.21
N GLN A 157 -12.42 -8.73 13.46
CA GLN A 157 -13.43 -9.71 13.09
C GLN A 157 -14.81 -9.48 13.74
N LYS A 158 -14.88 -8.74 14.86
CA LYS A 158 -16.13 -8.42 15.55
C LYS A 158 -16.79 -7.14 15.03
N GLU A 159 -16.07 -6.31 14.28
CA GLU A 159 -16.60 -5.07 13.72
C GLU A 159 -17.65 -5.39 12.64
N PRO A 160 -18.79 -4.67 12.61
CA PRO A 160 -19.87 -4.93 11.65
C PRO A 160 -19.40 -4.74 10.21
N ASP A 161 -18.52 -3.76 9.95
CA ASP A 161 -17.95 -3.48 8.63
C ASP A 161 -17.15 -4.68 8.10
N TYR A 162 -16.39 -5.36 8.98
CA TYR A 162 -15.61 -6.53 8.59
C TYR A 162 -16.50 -7.75 8.37
N ILE A 163 -17.55 -7.92 9.19
CA ILE A 163 -18.53 -9.00 9.01
C ILE A 163 -19.21 -8.87 7.64
N HIS A 164 -19.66 -7.66 7.31
CA HIS A 164 -20.26 -7.38 6.00
C HIS A 164 -19.29 -7.66 4.84
N LEU A 165 -18.02 -7.24 4.96
CA LEU A 165 -16.99 -7.57 3.97
C LEU A 165 -16.84 -9.10 3.79
N GLN A 166 -16.84 -9.87 4.88
CA GLN A 166 -16.74 -11.33 4.81
C GLN A 166 -17.95 -11.98 4.12
N GLU A 167 -19.15 -11.41 4.26
CA GLU A 167 -20.35 -11.87 3.56
C GLU A 167 -20.24 -11.65 2.05
N ILE A 168 -19.83 -10.44 1.62
CA ILE A 168 -19.58 -10.12 0.21
C ILE A 168 -18.52 -11.07 -0.37
N VAL A 169 -17.45 -11.34 0.39
CA VAL A 169 -16.38 -12.26 -0.03
C VAL A 169 -16.90 -13.69 -0.23
N LYS A 170 -17.77 -14.18 0.66
CA LYS A 170 -18.41 -15.49 0.51
C LYS A 170 -19.30 -15.53 -0.73
N GLU A 171 -20.04 -14.47 -0.99
CA GLU A 171 -20.88 -14.35 -2.18
C GLU A 171 -20.05 -14.32 -3.46
N TYR A 172 -18.96 -13.55 -3.49
CA TYR A 172 -18.02 -13.52 -4.61
C TYR A 172 -17.44 -14.91 -4.89
N ASN A 173 -16.98 -15.64 -3.86
CA ASN A 173 -16.46 -16.99 -4.03
C ASN A 173 -17.53 -17.98 -4.52
N LEU A 174 -18.78 -17.81 -4.07
CA LEU A 174 -19.91 -18.59 -4.58
C LEU A 174 -20.13 -18.31 -6.06
N LEU A 175 -20.12 -17.04 -6.49
CA LEU A 175 -20.24 -16.66 -7.90
C LEU A 175 -19.09 -17.19 -8.77
N GLU A 176 -17.85 -17.19 -8.27
CA GLU A 176 -16.72 -17.80 -8.97
C GLU A 176 -16.87 -19.34 -9.11
N SER A 177 -17.58 -20.00 -8.18
CA SER A 177 -17.84 -21.44 -8.24
C SER A 177 -18.98 -21.83 -9.20
N ILE A 178 -19.81 -20.87 -9.61
CA ILE A 178 -20.93 -21.10 -10.53
C ILE A 178 -20.39 -21.32 -11.95
N LEU A 179 -20.75 -22.46 -12.54
CA LEU A 179 -20.48 -22.73 -13.95
C LEU A 179 -21.54 -22.05 -14.84
N PRO A 180 -21.13 -21.35 -15.91
CA PRO A 180 -22.05 -20.85 -16.92
C PRO A 180 -22.89 -21.97 -17.53
N ALA A 181 -24.21 -21.74 -17.68
CA ALA A 181 -25.07 -22.60 -18.50
C ALA A 181 -25.06 -22.10 -19.95
N CYS A 182 -24.28 -22.72 -20.82
CA CYS A 182 -24.17 -22.28 -22.20
C CYS A 182 -25.16 -22.98 -23.15
N THR A 183 -25.64 -24.20 -22.83
CA THR A 183 -26.52 -24.95 -23.75
C THR A 183 -27.60 -25.82 -23.07
N GLU A 184 -28.64 -26.19 -23.82
CA GLU A 184 -29.66 -27.18 -23.40
C GLU A 184 -29.03 -28.55 -23.06
N LYS A 185 -27.96 -28.93 -23.77
CA LYS A 185 -27.18 -30.14 -23.51
C LYS A 185 -26.55 -30.13 -22.12
N ASP A 186 -26.08 -28.98 -21.66
CA ASP A 186 -25.51 -28.83 -20.32
C ASP A 186 -26.56 -29.07 -19.24
N ARG A 187 -27.76 -28.50 -19.41
CA ARG A 187 -28.89 -28.70 -18.48
C ARG A 187 -29.29 -30.17 -18.38
N LEU A 188 -29.35 -30.87 -19.52
CA LEU A 188 -29.70 -32.29 -19.55
C LEU A 188 -28.60 -33.15 -18.90
N ARG A 189 -27.33 -32.81 -19.13
CA ARG A 189 -26.19 -33.47 -18.48
C ARG A 189 -26.22 -33.30 -16.97
N ASP A 190 -26.56 -32.13 -16.46
CA ASP A 190 -26.69 -31.93 -15.01
C ASP A 190 -27.84 -32.71 -14.42
N LYS A 191 -29.01 -32.72 -15.07
CA LYS A 191 -30.15 -33.50 -14.58
C LYS A 191 -29.76 -34.97 -14.39
N LYS A 192 -29.04 -35.54 -15.37
CA LYS A 192 -28.50 -36.91 -15.27
C LYS A 192 -27.48 -37.05 -14.14
N ASN A 193 -26.58 -36.09 -13.97
CA ASN A 193 -25.60 -36.10 -12.89
C ASN A 193 -26.25 -35.98 -11.50
N ASP A 194 -27.28 -35.15 -11.36
CA ASP A 194 -28.03 -34.94 -10.11
C ASP A 194 -28.84 -36.18 -9.75
N GLU A 195 -29.47 -36.83 -10.73
CA GLU A 195 -30.13 -38.14 -10.57
C GLU A 195 -29.12 -39.22 -10.13
N LEU A 196 -27.96 -39.27 -10.77
CA LEU A 196 -26.89 -40.20 -10.37
C LEU A 196 -26.39 -39.90 -8.95
N ARG A 197 -26.18 -38.63 -8.61
CA ARG A 197 -25.69 -38.20 -7.30
C ARG A 197 -26.68 -38.53 -6.19
N LYS A 198 -27.97 -38.28 -6.41
CA LYS A 198 -29.06 -38.71 -5.53
C LYS A 198 -28.96 -40.19 -5.25
N ARG A 199 -28.89 -41.00 -6.31
CA ARG A 199 -28.81 -42.47 -6.19
C ARG A 199 -27.58 -42.91 -5.40
N VAL A 200 -26.39 -42.35 -5.68
CA VAL A 200 -25.15 -42.70 -4.99
C VAL A 200 -25.23 -42.31 -3.51
N LEU A 201 -25.70 -41.11 -3.19
CA LEU A 201 -25.85 -40.66 -1.80
C LEU A 201 -26.86 -41.51 -1.03
N THR A 202 -27.98 -41.88 -1.65
CA THR A 202 -28.95 -42.81 -1.05
C THR A 202 -28.33 -44.17 -0.76
N LEU A 203 -27.53 -44.72 -1.67
CA LEU A 203 -26.85 -46.00 -1.45
C LEU A 203 -25.83 -45.92 -0.30
N LEU A 204 -25.03 -44.85 -0.25
CA LEU A 204 -24.05 -44.63 0.82
C LEU A 204 -24.73 -44.40 2.18
N ALA A 205 -25.86 -43.68 2.21
CA ALA A 205 -26.65 -43.49 3.42
C ALA A 205 -27.20 -44.82 3.95
N LYS A 206 -27.72 -45.67 3.06
CA LYS A 206 -28.19 -47.02 3.41
C LYS A 206 -27.08 -47.91 3.97
N ASP A 207 -25.90 -47.92 3.35
CA ASP A 207 -24.73 -48.66 3.85
C ASP A 207 -24.24 -48.13 5.21
N SER A 208 -24.37 -46.82 5.44
CA SER A 208 -23.91 -46.16 6.66
C SER A 208 -24.96 -46.13 7.78
N GLY A 209 -26.17 -46.65 7.54
CA GLY A 209 -27.28 -46.62 8.50
C GLY A 209 -27.84 -45.22 8.79
N MET A 210 -27.62 -44.25 7.88
CA MET A 210 -28.14 -42.89 8.01
C MET A 210 -29.55 -42.76 7.39
N PRO A 211 -30.46 -41.99 8.01
CA PRO A 211 -31.79 -41.74 7.46
C PRO A 211 -31.73 -40.93 6.16
N GLU A 212 -32.66 -41.21 5.24
CA GLU A 212 -32.68 -40.65 3.90
C GLU A 212 -32.99 -39.14 3.89
N GLU A 213 -33.57 -38.63 4.98
CA GLU A 213 -33.88 -37.20 5.20
C GLU A 213 -32.62 -36.31 5.34
N ASP A 214 -31.48 -36.89 5.74
CA ASP A 214 -30.23 -36.14 5.97
C ASP A 214 -29.37 -35.98 4.70
N ILE A 215 -29.83 -36.48 3.56
CA ILE A 215 -29.10 -36.42 2.30
C ILE A 215 -29.21 -35.01 1.69
N VAL A 216 -28.23 -34.17 2.02
CA VAL A 216 -28.08 -32.85 1.40
C VAL A 216 -27.43 -33.01 0.02
N ILE A 217 -28.18 -32.73 -1.04
CA ILE A 217 -27.65 -32.66 -2.41
C ILE A 217 -27.28 -31.21 -2.68
N PRO A 218 -26.00 -30.88 -2.90
CA PRO A 218 -25.60 -29.52 -3.21
C PRO A 218 -26.22 -29.10 -4.55
N SER A 219 -27.07 -28.07 -4.54
CA SER A 219 -27.62 -27.48 -5.77
C SER A 219 -26.49 -26.83 -6.56
N ARG A 220 -26.29 -27.25 -7.82
CA ARG A 220 -25.46 -26.50 -8.76
C ARG A 220 -26.32 -25.39 -9.36
N ASN A 221 -26.31 -24.23 -8.71
CA ASN A 221 -26.96 -23.04 -9.27
C ASN A 221 -26.19 -22.65 -10.53
N ARG A 222 -26.77 -22.91 -11.70
CA ARG A 222 -26.24 -22.42 -12.97
C ARG A 222 -26.94 -21.12 -13.35
N MET A 223 -26.19 -20.21 -13.94
CA MET A 223 -26.69 -18.93 -14.45
C MET A 223 -26.30 -18.72 -15.90
N THR A 224 -27.02 -17.83 -16.59
CA THR A 224 -26.59 -17.40 -17.92
C THR A 224 -25.33 -16.56 -17.82
N ASP A 225 -24.47 -16.62 -18.85
CA ASP A 225 -23.16 -15.95 -18.84
C ASP A 225 -23.28 -14.45 -18.57
N LYS A 226 -24.25 -13.79 -19.23
CA LYS A 226 -24.55 -12.36 -19.03
C LYS A 226 -25.00 -12.02 -17.61
N GLN A 227 -25.83 -12.85 -16.99
CA GLN A 227 -26.29 -12.62 -15.62
C GLN A 227 -25.15 -12.85 -14.62
N LEU A 228 -24.31 -13.86 -14.87
CA LEU A 228 -23.17 -14.16 -14.03
C LEU A 228 -22.14 -13.03 -14.08
N GLU A 229 -21.85 -12.51 -15.27
CA GLU A 229 -20.93 -11.38 -15.44
C GLU A 229 -21.45 -10.10 -14.78
N MET A 230 -22.75 -9.82 -14.92
CA MET A 230 -23.40 -8.67 -14.25
C MET A 230 -23.33 -8.78 -12.72
N LEU A 231 -23.65 -9.94 -12.15
CA LEU A 231 -23.56 -10.16 -10.69
C LEU A 231 -22.11 -10.11 -10.19
N LYS A 232 -21.16 -10.65 -10.96
CA LYS A 232 -19.73 -10.55 -10.64
C LYS A 232 -19.29 -9.09 -10.62
N GLN A 233 -19.71 -8.30 -11.59
CA GLN A 233 -19.40 -6.87 -11.64
C GLN A 233 -19.99 -6.12 -10.44
N GLN A 234 -21.27 -6.35 -10.10
CA GLN A 234 -21.93 -5.74 -8.94
C GLN A 234 -21.24 -6.13 -7.62
N ASN A 235 -20.88 -7.40 -7.44
CA ASN A 235 -20.15 -7.84 -6.26
C ASN A 235 -18.72 -7.29 -6.20
N MET A 236 -18.04 -7.14 -7.34
CA MET A 236 -16.73 -6.47 -7.37
C MET A 236 -16.82 -4.99 -6.98
N GLU A 237 -17.86 -4.29 -7.40
CA GLU A 237 -18.12 -2.89 -7.01
C GLU A 237 -18.43 -2.78 -5.51
N ALA A 238 -19.33 -3.62 -5.00
CA ALA A 238 -19.65 -3.67 -3.57
C ALA A 238 -18.41 -4.01 -2.71
N LEU A 239 -17.58 -4.94 -3.19
CA LEU A 239 -16.32 -5.31 -2.53
C LEU A 239 -15.33 -4.14 -2.54
N ALA A 240 -15.21 -3.41 -3.65
CA ALA A 240 -14.36 -2.23 -3.73
C ALA A 240 -14.82 -1.12 -2.75
N GLU A 241 -16.13 -0.87 -2.65
CA GLU A 241 -16.70 0.10 -1.71
C GLU A 241 -16.44 -0.32 -0.25
N ALA A 242 -16.64 -1.59 0.08
CA ALA A 242 -16.38 -2.12 1.42
C ALA A 242 -14.89 -2.02 1.81
N LEU A 243 -13.98 -2.29 0.86
CA LEU A 243 -12.54 -2.15 1.08
C LEU A 243 -12.11 -0.69 1.23
N GLU A 244 -12.78 0.25 0.57
CA GLU A 244 -12.50 1.69 0.70
C GLU A 244 -12.89 2.22 2.09
N LYS A 245 -14.00 1.74 2.68
CA LYS A 245 -14.39 2.07 4.06
C LYS A 245 -13.34 1.62 5.08
N LEU A 246 -12.64 0.53 4.80
CA LEU A 246 -11.58 -0.04 5.64
C LEU A 246 -10.17 0.47 5.25
N ALA A 247 -10.07 1.41 4.31
CA ALA A 247 -8.79 1.99 3.90
C ALA A 247 -8.13 2.70 5.09
N THR A 248 -6.82 2.50 5.23
CA THR A 248 -6.10 2.97 6.40
C THR A 248 -5.88 4.46 6.33
N ARG A 249 -6.33 5.16 7.38
CA ARG A 249 -5.95 6.56 7.62
C ARG A 249 -4.44 6.63 7.91
N PRO A 250 -3.79 7.77 7.62
CA PRO A 250 -2.40 7.94 7.95
C PRO A 250 -2.20 7.73 9.46
N THR A 251 -1.32 6.80 9.83
CA THR A 251 -0.94 6.54 11.22
C THR A 251 0.47 7.06 11.45
N GLU A 252 0.84 7.34 12.70
CA GLU A 252 2.17 7.91 12.97
C GLU A 252 3.31 6.89 12.79
N SER A 253 3.03 5.60 12.98
CA SER A 253 4.02 4.52 12.90
C SER A 253 3.85 3.63 11.66
N PRO A 254 4.91 3.43 10.84
CA PRO A 254 4.87 2.51 9.70
C PRO A 254 4.49 1.07 10.08
N ILE A 255 4.94 0.61 11.25
CA ILE A 255 4.71 -0.76 11.72
C ILE A 255 3.24 -0.94 12.11
N MET A 256 2.66 0.02 12.82
CA MET A 256 1.24 0.01 13.17
C MET A 256 0.36 0.05 11.91
N ALA A 257 0.73 0.88 10.92
CA ALA A 257 0.05 0.94 9.63
C ALA A 257 0.01 -0.43 8.94
N ARG A 258 1.16 -1.13 8.87
CA ARG A 258 1.27 -2.48 8.29
C ARG A 258 0.43 -3.49 9.05
N ASN A 259 0.48 -3.46 10.39
CA ASN A 259 -0.26 -4.42 11.20
C ASN A 259 -1.76 -4.26 11.03
N TYR A 260 -2.26 -3.03 11.06
CA TYR A 260 -3.68 -2.74 10.88
C TYR A 260 -4.16 -3.07 9.45
N THR A 261 -3.44 -2.61 8.41
CA THR A 261 -3.75 -2.94 7.00
C THR A 261 -3.82 -4.44 6.77
N MET A 262 -2.86 -5.20 7.30
CA MET A 262 -2.82 -6.66 7.18
C MET A 262 -3.92 -7.35 7.97
N ALA A 263 -4.30 -6.81 9.12
CA ALA A 263 -5.39 -7.37 9.92
C ALA A 263 -6.77 -7.17 9.26
N CYS A 264 -6.96 -6.08 8.48
CA CYS A 264 -8.17 -5.85 7.69
C CYS A 264 -8.24 -6.67 6.39
N LYS A 265 -7.22 -7.47 6.06
CA LYS A 265 -7.19 -8.25 4.80
C LYS A 265 -8.22 -9.39 4.83
N PRO A 266 -9.25 -9.39 3.95
CA PRO A 266 -10.17 -10.52 3.89
C PRO A 266 -9.48 -11.75 3.29
N GLN A 267 -9.92 -12.92 3.74
CA GLN A 267 -9.37 -14.21 3.31
C GLN A 267 -10.16 -14.75 2.10
N GLY A 268 -9.49 -15.52 1.24
CA GLY A 268 -10.14 -16.21 0.12
C GLY A 268 -10.21 -15.42 -1.19
N ILE A 269 -9.74 -14.17 -1.23
CA ILE A 269 -9.66 -13.36 -2.46
C ILE A 269 -8.21 -12.98 -2.75
N ARG A 270 -7.85 -12.90 -4.03
CA ARG A 270 -6.58 -12.35 -4.48
C ARG A 270 -6.63 -10.83 -4.42
N LEU A 271 -5.81 -10.24 -3.57
CA LEU A 271 -5.75 -8.79 -3.37
C LEU A 271 -4.34 -8.28 -3.65
N ALA A 272 -4.25 -7.06 -4.17
CA ALA A 272 -3.06 -6.23 -4.14
C ALA A 272 -3.29 -5.03 -3.23
N TRP A 273 -2.22 -4.50 -2.68
CA TRP A 273 -2.24 -3.27 -1.91
C TRP A 273 -1.69 -2.12 -2.75
N VAL A 274 -2.49 -1.08 -2.94
CA VAL A 274 -2.07 0.15 -3.63
C VAL A 274 -1.60 1.16 -2.60
N CYS A 275 -0.34 1.56 -2.72
CA CYS A 275 0.28 2.57 -1.86
C CYS A 275 -0.20 3.99 -2.19
N ASN A 276 -0.48 4.82 -1.20
CA ASN A 276 -0.76 6.25 -1.44
C ASN A 276 0.50 7.08 -1.76
N TYR A 277 1.69 6.59 -1.41
CA TYR A 277 2.95 7.33 -1.60
C TYR A 277 3.49 7.24 -3.02
N LYS A 278 3.68 6.02 -3.54
CA LYS A 278 4.22 5.78 -4.90
C LYS A 278 3.13 5.42 -5.92
N HIS A 279 1.88 5.28 -5.48
CA HIS A 279 0.78 4.74 -6.30
C HIS A 279 1.11 3.38 -6.97
N ALA A 280 2.02 2.62 -6.35
CA ALA A 280 2.45 1.30 -6.81
C ALA A 280 1.59 0.21 -6.16
N MET A 281 1.36 -0.87 -6.91
CA MET A 281 0.74 -2.10 -6.41
C MET A 281 1.80 -3.02 -5.80
N HIS A 282 1.56 -3.43 -4.57
CA HIS A 282 2.37 -4.38 -3.81
C HIS A 282 1.55 -5.63 -3.50
N SER A 283 2.23 -6.76 -3.28
CA SER A 283 1.58 -7.99 -2.81
C SER A 283 1.06 -7.83 -1.38
N SER A 284 1.72 -6.95 -0.60
CA SER A 284 1.33 -6.62 0.77
C SER A 284 1.88 -5.26 1.19
N PRO A 285 1.26 -4.58 2.18
CA PRO A 285 1.82 -3.40 2.85
C PRO A 285 3.24 -3.61 3.40
N CYS A 286 3.63 -4.86 3.67
CA CYS A 286 4.98 -5.21 4.10
C CYS A 286 6.04 -4.92 3.04
N GLY A 287 5.67 -4.88 1.75
CA GLY A 287 6.55 -4.53 0.63
C GLY A 287 6.75 -3.02 0.42
N CYS A 288 6.07 -2.18 1.20
CA CYS A 288 6.11 -0.73 1.03
C CYS A 288 7.14 -0.05 1.95
N ALA A 289 7.88 0.92 1.42
CA ALA A 289 8.76 1.77 2.22
C ALA A 289 8.01 2.74 3.17
N LYS A 290 6.81 3.22 2.80
CA LYS A 290 6.04 4.22 3.56
C LYS A 290 4.55 3.86 3.72
N PRO A 291 4.23 2.75 4.41
CA PRO A 291 2.85 2.31 4.64
C PRO A 291 2.04 3.28 5.52
N GLN A 292 2.70 4.10 6.33
CA GLN A 292 2.08 5.08 7.21
C GLN A 292 1.31 6.18 6.49
N LEU A 293 1.63 6.45 5.21
CA LEU A 293 0.88 7.38 4.36
C LEU A 293 -0.45 6.78 3.86
N GLY A 294 -0.72 5.52 4.22
CA GLY A 294 -1.92 4.79 3.89
C GLY A 294 -1.86 4.08 2.54
N GLY A 295 -2.94 3.37 2.27
CA GLY A 295 -3.16 2.67 1.02
C GLY A 295 -4.50 1.94 1.05
N LYS A 296 -4.85 1.33 -0.08
CA LYS A 296 -6.11 0.60 -0.23
C LYS A 296 -5.88 -0.79 -0.81
N TRP A 297 -6.70 -1.73 -0.37
CA TRP A 297 -6.75 -3.06 -0.96
C TRP A 297 -7.58 -3.02 -2.24
N VAL A 298 -7.07 -3.63 -3.30
CA VAL A 298 -7.75 -3.78 -4.58
C VAL A 298 -7.80 -5.25 -4.98
N VAL A 299 -8.91 -5.66 -5.59
CA VAL A 299 -9.12 -7.03 -6.04
C VAL A 299 -8.37 -7.27 -7.34
N LEU A 300 -7.57 -8.32 -7.39
CA LEU A 300 -6.86 -8.72 -8.60
C LEU A 300 -7.70 -9.71 -9.39
N GLY A 301 -7.91 -9.42 -10.67
CA GLY A 301 -8.46 -10.38 -11.62
C GLY A 301 -7.48 -11.51 -11.93
N THR A 302 -7.95 -12.51 -12.67
CA THR A 302 -7.17 -13.72 -13.02
C THR A 302 -5.87 -13.44 -13.80
N LYS A 303 -5.72 -12.25 -14.41
CA LYS A 303 -4.58 -11.89 -15.28
C LYS A 303 -3.65 -10.79 -14.74
N SER A 304 -3.91 -10.16 -13.60
CA SER A 304 -3.25 -8.91 -13.18
C SER A 304 -2.00 -9.06 -12.29
N SER A 305 -1.33 -10.23 -12.29
CA SER A 305 -0.15 -10.45 -11.42
C SER A 305 1.10 -9.72 -11.90
N SER A 306 1.20 -9.36 -13.19
CA SER A 306 2.36 -8.68 -13.79
C SER A 306 2.59 -7.25 -13.29
N ASP A 307 1.54 -6.65 -12.72
CA ASP A 307 1.53 -5.24 -12.36
C ASP A 307 1.97 -5.01 -10.91
N ILE A 308 2.21 -6.09 -10.16
CA ILE A 308 2.69 -6.05 -8.78
C ILE A 308 4.20 -5.78 -8.78
N LYS A 309 4.61 -4.69 -8.12
CA LYS A 309 6.00 -4.25 -8.03
C LYS A 309 6.90 -5.28 -7.36
N ASP A 310 6.43 -5.90 -6.28
CA ASP A 310 7.18 -6.86 -5.48
C ASP A 310 7.52 -8.16 -6.23
N ASP A 311 6.77 -8.47 -7.30
CA ASP A 311 6.93 -9.70 -8.07
C ASP A 311 7.96 -9.55 -9.21
N LYS A 312 8.39 -8.32 -9.51
CA LYS A 312 9.45 -8.04 -10.50
C LYS A 312 10.81 -8.27 -9.87
N LYS A 313 11.31 -9.51 -9.99
CA LYS A 313 12.72 -9.84 -9.79
C LYS A 313 13.57 -9.46 -10.99
#